data_AF-A0AAV5UI83-F1
#
_entry.id   AF-A0AAV5UI83-F1
#
_cell.length_a   1.000
_cell.length_b   1.000
_cell.length_c   1.000
_cell.angle_alpha   90.00
_cell.angle_beta   90.00
_cell.angle_gamma   90.00
#
_symmetry.space_group_name_H-M   'P 1'
#
loop_
_entity.id
_entity.type
_entity.pdbx_description
1 polymer ?
#
loop_
_entity_poly.entity_id
_entity_poly.type
_entity_poly.pdbx_seq_one_letter_code
_entity_poly.pdbx_strand_id
1 'polypeptide(L)'
;AQLLLETIVQGYLYLDINAYESKDLSRVPNRLPSSIARPFVGISEILGMKPVISYASITLANVRLAKGKEDAEFIAENLEVLMPRIYFENSDKEGYDWFFKVTAEIEASFARAITSIGFVCYEHNRSELYVEEALTAIINTCEMAQQSIKVQRL
;
A
#
# COMPACT_ATOMS: atom_id res chain seq x y z
N ALA A 1 -8.68 -1.95 -11.86
CA ALA A 1 -8.51 -3.27 -12.51
C ALA A 1 -7.26 -4.01 -12.01
N GLN A 2 -6.08 -3.35 -11.95
CA GLN A 2 -4.84 -3.97 -11.44
C GLN A 2 -4.99 -4.57 -10.03
N LEU A 3 -5.48 -3.81 -9.05
CA LEU A 3 -5.73 -4.28 -7.68
C LEU A 3 -6.57 -5.57 -7.64
N LEU A 4 -7.63 -5.65 -8.44
CA LEU A 4 -8.48 -6.83 -8.51
C LEU A 4 -7.72 -8.05 -9.03
N LEU A 5 -6.94 -7.88 -10.10
CA LEU A 5 -6.15 -8.98 -10.69
C LEU A 5 -5.03 -9.42 -9.73
N GLU A 6 -4.33 -8.49 -9.08
CA GLU A 6 -3.36 -8.81 -8.05
C GLU A 6 -3.99 -9.57 -6.88
N THR A 7 -5.20 -9.18 -6.47
CA THR A 7 -5.97 -9.87 -5.42
C THR A 7 -6.31 -11.31 -5.82
N ILE A 8 -6.76 -11.53 -7.06
CA ILE A 8 -7.06 -12.88 -7.59
C ILE A 8 -5.78 -13.71 -7.70
N VAL A 9 -4.70 -13.14 -8.25
CA VAL A 9 -3.39 -13.80 -8.40
C VAL A 9 -2.85 -14.20 -7.03
N GLN A 10 -2.99 -13.32 -6.04
CA GLN A 10 -2.61 -13.61 -4.68
C GLN A 10 -3.45 -14.73 -4.06
N GLY A 11 -4.77 -14.65 -4.18
CA GLY A 11 -5.64 -15.74 -3.73
C GLY A 11 -5.27 -17.08 -4.38
N TYR A 12 -4.96 -17.08 -5.68
CA TYR A 12 -4.59 -18.29 -6.41
C TYR A 12 -3.24 -18.87 -5.98
N LEU A 13 -2.20 -18.04 -5.90
CA LEU A 13 -0.84 -18.50 -5.57
C LEU A 13 -0.71 -18.92 -4.11
N TYR A 14 -1.43 -18.24 -3.21
CA TYR A 14 -1.29 -18.43 -1.77
C TYR A 14 -2.50 -19.15 -1.14
N LEU A 15 -3.38 -19.75 -1.94
CA LEU A 15 -4.64 -20.36 -1.48
C LEU A 15 -4.45 -21.36 -0.33
N ASP A 16 -3.31 -22.06 -0.32
CA ASP A 16 -2.92 -23.00 0.71
C ASP A 16 -1.73 -22.48 1.52
N ILE A 17 -2.00 -21.54 2.45
CA ILE A 17 -0.95 -20.98 3.31
C ILE A 17 -0.24 -22.05 4.16
N ASN A 18 -0.97 -23.11 4.52
CA ASN A 18 -0.45 -24.25 5.28
C ASN A 18 0.58 -25.07 4.48
N ALA A 19 0.50 -25.07 3.15
CA ALA A 19 1.54 -25.67 2.30
C ALA A 19 2.90 -24.97 2.46
N TYR A 20 2.91 -23.65 2.73
CA TYR A 20 4.14 -22.91 3.00
C TYR A 20 4.69 -23.23 4.40
N GLU A 21 3.83 -23.30 5.41
CA GLU A 21 4.24 -23.63 6.79
C GLU A 21 4.76 -25.06 6.91
N SER A 22 4.08 -26.01 6.28
CA SER A 22 4.47 -27.42 6.22
C SER A 22 5.59 -27.71 5.21
N LYS A 23 5.99 -26.71 4.41
CA LYS A 23 6.97 -26.81 3.30
C LYS A 23 6.61 -27.81 2.20
N ASP A 24 5.34 -28.22 2.10
CA ASP A 24 4.84 -29.04 1.00
C ASP A 24 4.49 -28.17 -0.22
N LEU A 25 5.53 -27.70 -0.92
CA LEU A 25 5.39 -26.83 -2.08
C LEU A 25 4.71 -27.50 -3.28
N SER A 26 4.45 -28.81 -3.24
CA SER A 26 3.70 -29.51 -4.30
C SER A 26 2.24 -29.04 -4.39
N ARG A 27 1.71 -28.51 -3.29
CA ARG A 27 0.35 -27.95 -3.17
C ARG A 27 0.27 -26.48 -3.60
N VAL A 28 1.42 -25.85 -3.85
CA VAL A 28 1.50 -24.44 -4.28
C VAL A 28 1.51 -24.37 -5.81
N PRO A 29 0.57 -23.64 -6.44
CA PRO A 29 0.58 -23.46 -7.88
C PRO A 29 1.84 -22.72 -8.35
N ASN A 30 2.56 -23.28 -9.32
CA ASN A 30 3.74 -22.66 -9.92
C ASN A 30 3.44 -21.95 -11.27
N ARG A 31 2.18 -21.93 -11.70
CA ARG A 31 1.72 -21.32 -12.96
C ARG A 31 0.36 -20.72 -12.77
N LEU A 32 0.15 -19.52 -13.33
CA LEU A 32 -1.18 -18.91 -13.42
C LEU A 32 -1.95 -19.43 -14.64
N PRO A 33 -3.27 -19.66 -14.53
CA PRO A 33 -4.13 -19.89 -15.68
C PRO A 33 -4.03 -18.75 -16.69
N SER A 34 -4.03 -19.07 -17.98
CA SER A 34 -3.91 -18.08 -19.06
C SER A 34 -5.02 -17.03 -19.05
N SER A 35 -6.21 -17.38 -18.55
CA SER A 35 -7.35 -16.49 -18.36
C SER A 35 -7.10 -15.37 -17.35
N ILE A 36 -6.16 -15.54 -16.43
CA ILE A 36 -5.74 -14.53 -15.43
C ILE A 36 -4.42 -13.89 -15.84
N ALA A 37 -3.47 -14.72 -16.29
CA ALA A 37 -2.12 -14.26 -16.63
C ALA A 37 -2.12 -13.23 -17.78
N ARG A 38 -2.89 -13.46 -18.85
CA ARG A 38 -2.95 -12.53 -20.00
C ARG A 38 -3.47 -11.14 -19.63
N PRO A 39 -4.65 -10.99 -18.98
CA PRO A 39 -5.11 -9.65 -18.61
C PRO A 39 -4.21 -8.99 -17.56
N PHE A 40 -3.59 -9.77 -16.66
CA PHE A 40 -2.67 -9.21 -15.67
C PHE A 40 -1.40 -8.65 -16.30
N VAL A 41 -0.80 -9.38 -17.24
CA VAL A 41 0.34 -8.88 -18.03
C VAL A 41 -0.07 -7.66 -18.85
N GLY A 42 -1.19 -7.72 -19.57
CA GLY A 42 -1.63 -6.61 -20.43
C GLY A 42 -1.90 -5.31 -19.67
N ILE A 43 -2.55 -5.37 -18.50
CA ILE A 43 -2.75 -4.16 -17.67
C ILE A 43 -1.44 -3.67 -17.08
N SER A 44 -0.56 -4.58 -16.64
CA SER A 44 0.75 -4.18 -16.10
C SER A 44 1.59 -3.46 -17.15
N GLU A 45 1.60 -3.93 -18.41
CA GLU A 45 2.26 -3.26 -19.54
C GLU A 45 1.71 -1.86 -19.79
N ILE A 46 0.38 -1.69 -19.79
CA ILE A 46 -0.27 -0.38 -19.96
C ILE A 46 0.13 0.60 -18.83
N LEU A 47 0.27 0.09 -17.61
CA LEU A 47 0.66 0.89 -16.44
C LEU A 47 2.18 1.10 -16.33
N GLY A 48 3.00 0.50 -17.21
CA GLY A 48 4.46 0.53 -17.09
C GLY A 48 4.98 -0.21 -15.85
N MET A 49 4.21 -1.15 -15.32
CA MET A 49 4.50 -1.92 -14.11
C MET A 49 4.87 -3.37 -14.46
N LYS A 50 5.57 -4.04 -13.54
CA LYS A 50 5.77 -5.49 -13.64
C LYS A 50 4.49 -6.21 -13.19
N PRO A 51 4.14 -7.36 -13.80
CA PRO A 51 2.99 -8.18 -13.40
C PRO A 51 3.31 -8.98 -12.14
N VAL A 52 3.48 -8.26 -11.03
CA VAL A 52 3.74 -8.79 -9.70
C VAL A 52 2.80 -8.10 -8.72
N ILE A 53 2.51 -8.77 -7.60
CA ILE A 53 1.78 -8.15 -6.50
C ILE A 53 2.63 -6.98 -6.00
N SER A 54 2.08 -5.76 -6.06
CA SER A 54 2.84 -4.54 -5.85
C SER A 54 2.26 -3.73 -4.71
N TYR A 55 3.15 -3.11 -3.92
CA TYR A 55 2.78 -2.23 -2.82
C TYR A 55 1.86 -1.09 -3.26
N ALA A 56 2.13 -0.49 -4.42
CA ALA A 56 1.32 0.58 -4.98
C ALA A 56 -0.14 0.15 -5.20
N SER A 57 -0.38 -1.06 -5.69
CA SER A 57 -1.73 -1.58 -5.88
C SER A 57 -2.38 -1.99 -4.57
N ILE A 58 -1.72 -2.87 -3.80
CA ILE A 58 -2.36 -3.54 -2.63
C ILE A 58 -2.50 -2.64 -1.40
N THR A 59 -1.69 -1.58 -1.32
CA THR A 59 -1.71 -0.62 -0.20
C THR A 59 -2.27 0.71 -0.67
N LEU A 60 -1.58 1.41 -1.57
CA LEU A 60 -1.92 2.81 -1.90
C LEU A 60 -3.24 2.94 -2.65
N ALA A 61 -3.50 2.05 -3.61
CA ALA A 61 -4.74 2.05 -4.39
C ALA A 61 -5.89 1.26 -3.74
N ASN A 62 -5.65 0.66 -2.56
CA ASN A 62 -6.60 -0.24 -1.89
C ASN A 62 -7.30 0.39 -0.69
N VAL A 63 -7.13 1.70 -0.47
CA VAL A 63 -7.79 2.41 0.63
C VAL A 63 -8.58 3.60 0.12
N ARG A 64 -9.61 3.98 0.87
CA ARG A 64 -10.33 5.24 0.71
C ARG A 64 -10.89 5.71 2.05
N LEU A 65 -11.34 6.96 2.12
CA LEU A 65 -12.17 7.41 3.23
C LEU A 65 -13.43 6.55 3.31
N ALA A 66 -13.75 6.11 4.53
CA ALA A 66 -14.95 5.35 4.80
C ALA A 66 -16.20 6.17 4.44
N LYS A 67 -17.27 5.48 4.06
CA LYS A 67 -18.54 6.14 3.72
C LYS A 67 -19.02 7.02 4.88
N GLY A 68 -19.33 8.29 4.61
CA GLY A 68 -19.72 9.27 5.63
C GLY A 68 -18.55 9.98 6.31
N LYS A 69 -17.33 9.80 5.81
CA LYS A 69 -16.09 10.45 6.28
C LYS A 69 -15.42 11.27 5.17
N GLU A 70 -16.18 11.72 4.17
CA GLU A 70 -15.66 12.37 2.97
C GLU A 70 -14.86 13.65 3.28
N ASP A 71 -15.21 14.37 4.35
CA ASP A 71 -14.53 15.58 4.82
C ASP A 71 -13.56 15.34 5.99
N ALA A 72 -13.33 14.07 6.36
CA ALA A 72 -12.48 13.73 7.49
C ALA A 72 -10.99 13.71 7.10
N GLU A 73 -10.11 13.79 8.10
CA GLU A 73 -8.68 13.63 7.89
C GLU A 73 -8.34 12.22 7.39
N PHE A 74 -7.33 12.12 6.53
CA PHE A 74 -6.82 10.87 5.99
C PHE A 74 -5.93 10.15 7.01
N ILE A 75 -6.57 9.64 8.07
CA ILE A 75 -5.96 8.84 9.15
C ILE A 75 -6.58 7.44 9.18
N ALA A 76 -5.84 6.44 9.66
CA ALA A 76 -6.21 5.03 9.58
C ALA A 76 -7.64 4.74 10.08
N GLU A 77 -8.09 5.41 11.13
CA GLU A 77 -9.42 5.24 11.74
C GLU A 77 -10.56 5.68 10.82
N ASN A 78 -10.30 6.60 9.88
CA ASN A 78 -11.28 7.09 8.92
C ASN A 78 -11.21 6.35 7.57
N LEU A 79 -10.27 5.42 7.39
CA LEU A 79 -10.09 4.68 6.14
C LEU A 79 -10.85 3.35 6.13
N GLU A 80 -11.17 2.87 4.94
CA GLU A 80 -11.63 1.51 4.66
C GLU A 80 -10.80 0.88 3.53
N VAL A 81 -10.57 -0.43 3.63
CA VAL A 81 -9.87 -1.21 2.58
C VAL A 81 -10.89 -1.67 1.53
N LEU A 82 -10.58 -1.42 0.25
CA LEU A 82 -11.47 -1.71 -0.88
C LEU A 82 -11.59 -3.22 -1.17
N MET A 83 -10.46 -3.93 -1.12
CA MET A 83 -10.37 -5.37 -1.37
C MET A 83 -9.76 -6.05 -0.13
N PRO A 84 -10.59 -6.36 0.88
CA PRO A 84 -10.12 -7.05 2.07
C PRO A 84 -9.68 -8.48 1.72
N ARG A 85 -8.67 -9.00 2.43
CA ARG A 85 -8.10 -10.35 2.21
C ARG A 85 -8.98 -11.47 2.77
N ILE A 86 -10.26 -11.46 2.42
CA ILE A 86 -11.26 -12.40 2.95
C ILE A 86 -11.11 -13.84 2.43
N TYR A 87 -10.24 -14.07 1.45
CA TYR A 87 -10.04 -15.38 0.81
C TYR A 87 -9.11 -16.32 1.58
N PHE A 88 -8.55 -15.87 2.71
CA PHE A 88 -7.85 -16.74 3.65
C PHE A 88 -8.78 -17.05 4.82
N GLU A 89 -9.26 -18.30 4.89
CA GLU A 89 -10.28 -18.73 5.87
C GLU A 89 -9.86 -18.47 7.33
N ASN A 90 -8.54 -18.45 7.60
CA ASN A 90 -7.95 -18.22 8.93
C ASN A 90 -7.05 -16.98 9.00
N SER A 91 -7.16 -16.02 8.07
CA SER A 91 -6.34 -14.80 8.17
C SER A 91 -6.80 -13.89 9.31
N ASP A 92 -5.85 -13.22 9.95
CA ASP A 92 -6.08 -12.07 10.82
C ASP A 92 -6.61 -10.87 10.01
N LYS A 93 -7.94 -10.84 9.82
CA LYS A 93 -8.61 -9.82 9.00
C LYS A 93 -8.42 -8.42 9.57
N GLU A 94 -8.44 -8.27 10.89
CA GLU A 94 -8.26 -7.00 11.57
C GLU A 94 -6.83 -6.50 11.43
N GLY A 95 -5.84 -7.36 11.66
CA GLY A 95 -4.43 -7.02 11.48
C GLY A 95 -4.10 -6.63 10.04
N TYR A 96 -4.65 -7.32 9.04
CA TYR A 96 -4.47 -6.94 7.63
C TYR A 96 -5.15 -5.63 7.27
N ASP A 97 -6.41 -5.43 7.69
CA ASP A 97 -7.14 -4.19 7.44
C ASP A 97 -6.40 -3.00 8.04
N TRP A 98 -5.99 -3.14 9.30
CA TRP A 98 -5.20 -2.15 10.01
C TRP A 98 -3.85 -1.89 9.34
N PHE A 99 -3.12 -2.93 8.92
CA PHE A 99 -1.82 -2.80 8.25
C PHE A 99 -1.91 -1.92 7.00
N PHE A 100 -2.90 -2.13 6.13
CA PHE A 100 -3.04 -1.32 4.92
C PHE A 100 -3.42 0.13 5.22
N LYS A 101 -4.31 0.36 6.20
CA LYS A 101 -4.76 1.71 6.57
C LYS A 101 -3.66 2.55 7.18
N VAL A 102 -2.94 2.02 8.16
CA VAL A 102 -1.82 2.72 8.81
C VAL A 102 -0.72 3.01 7.82
N THR A 103 -0.38 2.04 6.96
CA THR A 103 0.67 2.27 5.98
C THR A 103 0.27 3.36 4.99
N ALA A 104 -1.00 3.40 4.56
CA ALA A 104 -1.49 4.47 3.71
C ALA A 104 -1.51 5.85 4.40
N GLU A 105 -1.83 5.94 5.67
CA GLU A 105 -1.72 7.18 6.47
C GLU A 105 -0.28 7.70 6.50
N ILE A 106 0.69 6.81 6.75
CA ILE A 106 2.12 7.16 6.79
C ILE A 106 2.56 7.71 5.42
N GLU A 107 2.18 7.05 4.33
CA GLU A 107 2.50 7.46 2.96
C GLU A 107 1.86 8.81 2.59
N ALA A 108 0.60 9.00 2.96
CA ALA A 108 -0.10 10.27 2.75
C ALA A 108 0.56 11.42 3.54
N SER A 109 0.98 11.15 4.77
CA SER A 109 1.74 12.11 5.59
C SER A 109 3.09 12.45 4.97
N PHE A 110 3.70 11.49 4.25
CA PHE A 110 4.97 11.68 3.55
C PHE A 110 4.87 12.50 2.26
N ALA A 111 3.68 12.62 1.67
CA ALA A 111 3.46 13.41 0.47
C ALA A 111 3.90 14.89 0.60
N ARG A 112 3.74 15.49 1.80
CA ARG A 112 4.19 16.86 2.07
C ARG A 112 5.71 16.98 1.98
N ALA A 113 6.44 16.05 2.60
CA ALA A 113 7.89 16.01 2.55
C ALA A 113 8.41 15.85 1.11
N ILE A 114 7.80 14.96 0.32
CA ILE A 114 8.14 14.77 -1.10
C ILE A 114 7.89 16.06 -1.90
N THR A 115 6.78 16.73 -1.66
CA THR A 115 6.44 17.98 -2.35
C THR A 115 7.46 19.07 -2.06
N SER A 116 7.88 19.21 -0.80
CA SER A 116 8.92 20.17 -0.41
C SER A 116 10.27 19.87 -1.06
N ILE A 117 10.66 18.59 -1.15
CA ILE A 117 11.87 18.17 -1.87
C ILE A 117 11.77 18.56 -3.35
N GLY A 118 10.63 18.25 -3.99
CA GLY A 118 10.40 18.58 -5.39
C GLY A 118 10.49 20.08 -5.66
N PHE A 119 9.89 20.89 -4.77
CA PHE A 119 9.94 22.36 -4.86
C PHE A 119 11.38 22.89 -4.80
N VAL A 120 12.16 22.47 -3.79
CA VAL A 120 13.56 22.90 -3.63
C VAL A 120 14.44 22.45 -4.81
N CYS A 121 14.21 21.25 -5.36
CA CYS A 121 14.96 20.77 -6.50
C CYS A 121 14.59 21.48 -7.81
N TYR A 122 13.33 21.89 -7.97
CA TYR A 122 12.82 22.54 -9.17
C TYR A 122 13.15 24.03 -9.20
N GLU A 123 12.93 24.74 -8.09
CA GLU A 123 13.34 26.14 -7.94
C GLU A 123 14.87 26.19 -7.97
N HIS A 124 15.43 26.64 -9.10
CA HIS A 124 16.88 26.85 -9.26
C HIS A 124 17.45 27.90 -8.30
N ASN A 125 16.62 28.48 -7.44
CA ASN A 125 16.98 29.41 -6.39
C ASN A 125 16.96 28.69 -5.04
N ARG A 126 18.11 28.10 -4.69
CA ARG A 126 18.37 27.40 -3.41
C ARG A 126 18.47 28.37 -2.24
N SER A 127 17.43 29.18 -2.03
CA SER A 127 17.33 30.02 -0.85
C SER A 127 17.43 29.12 0.38
N GLU A 128 18.33 29.46 1.29
CA GLU A 128 18.57 28.73 2.53
C GLU A 128 17.27 28.53 3.33
N LEU A 129 16.37 29.52 3.28
CA LEU A 129 15.04 29.48 3.88
C LEU A 129 14.17 28.31 3.33
N TYR A 130 14.11 28.13 2.01
CA TYR A 130 13.29 27.07 1.42
C TYR A 130 13.86 25.67 1.68
N VAL A 131 15.19 25.58 1.77
CA VAL A 131 15.86 24.34 2.16
C VAL A 131 15.52 24.00 3.61
N GLU A 132 15.56 24.99 4.51
CA GLU A 132 15.22 24.82 5.93
C GLU A 132 13.75 24.39 6.11
N GLU A 133 12.80 25.09 5.45
CA GLU A 133 11.38 24.71 5.48
C GLU A 133 11.13 23.28 4.97
N ALA A 134 11.83 22.88 3.90
CA ALA A 134 11.73 21.52 3.36
C ALA A 134 12.29 20.48 4.34
N LEU A 135 13.44 20.75 4.97
CA LEU A 135 14.04 19.87 5.97
C LEU A 135 13.14 19.75 7.21
N THR A 136 12.57 20.84 7.69
CA THR A 136 11.61 20.81 8.81
C THR A 136 10.37 19.98 8.45
N ALA A 137 9.83 20.11 7.24
CA ALA A 137 8.72 19.27 6.79
C ALA A 137 9.08 17.78 6.78
N ILE A 138 10.27 17.42 6.28
CA ILE A 138 10.76 16.03 6.29
C ILE A 138 10.89 15.50 7.72
N ILE A 139 11.49 16.28 8.62
CA ILE A 139 11.68 15.87 10.03
C ILE A 139 10.34 15.64 10.70
N ASN A 140 9.42 16.60 10.61
CA ASN A 140 8.09 16.50 11.23
C ASN A 140 7.33 15.28 10.73
N THR A 141 7.34 15.03 9.41
CA THR A 141 6.74 13.84 8.82
C THR A 141 7.38 12.55 9.35
N CYS A 142 8.71 12.49 9.46
CA CYS A 142 9.41 11.32 9.99
C CYS A 142 9.04 11.06 11.46
N GLU A 143 8.93 12.12 12.27
CA GLU A 143 8.52 12.03 13.67
C GLU A 143 7.07 11.55 13.81
N MET A 144 6.15 12.08 12.99
CA MET A 144 4.76 11.60 12.94
C MET A 144 4.70 10.11 12.57
N ALA A 145 5.43 9.69 11.53
CA ALA A 145 5.47 8.27 11.14
C ALA A 145 6.01 7.38 12.28
N GLN A 146 7.05 7.82 12.99
CA GLN A 146 7.54 7.11 14.17
C GLN A 146 6.50 7.05 15.30
N GLN A 147 5.72 8.11 15.50
CA GLN A 147 4.66 8.14 16.50
C GLN A 147 3.51 7.21 16.14
N SER A 148 3.01 7.24 14.90
CA SER A 148 1.97 6.31 14.44
C SER A 148 2.41 4.86 14.68
N ILE A 149 3.64 4.50 14.28
CA ILE A 149 4.20 3.15 14.52
C ILE A 149 4.31 2.79 16.02
N LYS A 150 4.62 3.76 16.90
CA LYS A 150 4.80 3.52 18.35
C LYS A 150 3.50 3.44 19.13
N VAL A 151 2.54 4.34 18.85
CA VAL A 151 1.22 4.39 19.51
C VAL A 151 0.45 3.10 19.26
N GLN A 152 0.76 2.40 18.17
CA GLN A 152 0.02 1.24 17.69
C GLN A 152 0.64 -0.12 18.08
N ARG A 153 1.65 -0.15 18.97
CA ARG A 153 2.05 -1.39 19.69
C ARG A 153 1.14 -1.60 20.91
N LEU A 154 -0.08 -2.09 20.69
CA LEU A 154 -0.98 -2.59 21.74
C LEU A 154 -1.60 -3.91 21.31
#